data_AF-A0A2W1BS50-F1
#
_entry.id   AF-A0A2W1BS50-F1
#
_cell.length_a   1.000
_cell.length_b   1.000
_cell.length_c   1.000
_cell.angle_alpha   90.00
_cell.angle_beta   90.00
_cell.angle_gamma   90.00
#
_symmetry.space_group_name_H-M   'P 1'
#
loop_
_entity.id
_entity.type
_entity.pdbx_description
1 polymer ?
#
loop_
_entity_poly.entity_id
_entity_poly.type
_entity_poly.pdbx_seq_one_letter_code
_entity_poly.pdbx_strand_id
1 'polypeptide(L)' 'MKAKWKWAGHVARFKDDRWTLRTVKWPGPKGNRSRGRPRARWADEIAACAGEKWLERAKDREGWHSLGEAFTRTGSMH' A
#
# COMPACT_ATOMS: atom_id res chain seq x y z
N MET A 1 8.70 8.39 -5.02
CA MET A 1 7.33 8.11 -4.53
C MET A 1 6.36 7.65 -5.62
N LYS A 2 6.37 8.28 -6.80
CA LYS A 2 5.50 7.89 -7.94
C LYS A 2 5.62 6.42 -8.35
N ALA A 3 6.82 5.84 -8.28
CA ALA A 3 7.06 4.42 -8.58
C ALA A 3 6.37 3.46 -7.58
N LYS A 4 6.47 3.73 -6.26
CA LYS A 4 5.78 2.96 -5.21
C LYS A 4 4.27 2.97 -5.44
N TRP A 5 3.70 4.14 -5.73
CA TRP A 5 2.27 4.30 -5.97
C TRP A 5 1.77 3.57 -7.22
N LYS A 6 2.52 3.67 -8.33
CA LYS A 6 2.24 2.92 -9.56
C LYS A 6 2.30 1.42 -9.33
N TRP A 7 3.30 0.95 -8.58
CA TRP A 7 3.45 -0.46 -8.26
C TRP A 7 2.33 -0.97 -7.34
N ALA A 8 1.93 -0.21 -6.33
CA ALA A 8 0.79 -0.51 -5.47
C ALA A 8 -0.51 -0.68 -6.29
N GLY A 9 -0.78 0.26 -7.21
CA GLY A 9 -1.91 0.16 -8.13
C GLY A 9 -1.82 -1.04 -9.07
N HIS A 10 -0.62 -1.43 -9.49
CA HIS A 10 -0.41 -2.62 -10.31
C HIS A 10 -0.69 -3.90 -9.53
N VAL A 11 -0.19 -4.01 -8.29
CA VAL A 11 -0.41 -5.17 -7.41
C VAL A 11 -1.88 -5.36 -7.05
N ALA A 12 -2.59 -4.27 -6.75
CA ALA A 12 -4.01 -4.31 -6.39
C ALA A 12 -4.92 -4.83 -7.52
N ARG A 13 -4.46 -4.73 -8.78
CA ARG A 13 -5.18 -5.16 -9.98
C ARG A 13 -4.79 -6.55 -10.47
N PHE A 14 -3.85 -7.23 -9.81
CA PHE A 14 -3.64 -8.64 -10.09
C PHE A 14 -4.88 -9.43 -9.69
N LYS A 15 -5.45 -10.16 -10.67
CA LYS A 15 -6.55 -11.11 -10.44
C LYS A 15 -6.05 -12.45 -9.90
N ASP A 16 -4.77 -12.72 -10.03
CA ASP A 16 -4.16 -13.98 -9.64
C ASP A 16 -3.68 -13.90 -8.18
N ASP A 17 -3.89 -14.98 -7.42
CA ASP A 17 -3.49 -15.11 -6.01
C ASP A 17 -1.96 -15.34 -5.84
N ARG A 18 -1.17 -14.67 -6.69
CA ARG A 18 0.29 -14.74 -6.69
C ARG A 18 0.82 -14.28 -5.33
N TRP A 19 2.00 -14.77 -5.00
CA TRP A 19 2.71 -14.43 -3.76
C TRP A 19 2.74 -12.92 -3.47
N THR A 20 2.84 -12.08 -4.49
CA THR A 20 2.83 -10.62 -4.37
C THR A 20 1.58 -10.10 -3.65
N LEU A 21 0.38 -10.59 -3.99
CA LEU A 21 -0.86 -10.16 -3.34
C LEU A 21 -0.98 -10.76 -1.94
N ARG A 22 -0.55 -12.02 -1.77
CA ARG A 22 -0.55 -12.71 -0.47
C ARG A 22 0.37 -12.02 0.54
N THR A 23 1.59 -11.65 0.16
CA THR A 23 2.54 -10.93 1.02
C THR A 23 2.01 -9.55 1.41
N VAL A 24 1.29 -8.86 0.52
CA VAL A 24 0.71 -7.54 0.81
C VAL A 24 -0.47 -7.64 1.78
N LYS A 25 -1.34 -8.64 1.60
CA LYS A 25 -2.50 -8.86 2.47
C LYS A 25 -2.13 -9.51 3.80
N TRP A 26 -0.94 -10.09 3.93
CA TRP A 26 -0.59 -10.92 5.08
C TRP A 26 -0.43 -10.08 6.35
N PRO A 27 -1.28 -10.25 7.38
CA PRO A 27 -1.20 -9.50 8.63
C PRO A 27 0.04 -9.86 9.48
N GLY A 28 0.76 -10.92 9.12
CA GLY A 28 1.87 -11.48 9.88
C GLY A 28 1.48 -12.77 10.61
N PRO A 29 2.43 -13.39 11.32
CA PRO A 29 2.19 -14.60 12.08
C PRO A 29 1.30 -14.31 13.31
N LYS A 30 0.47 -15.28 13.68
CA LYS A 30 -0.41 -15.20 14.85
C LYS A 30 0.45 -15.20 16.13
N GLY A 31 0.24 -14.23 17.01
CA GLY A 31 0.96 -14.11 18.29
C GLY A 31 1.54 -12.71 18.52
N ASN A 32 1.90 -12.40 19.77
CA ASN A 32 2.48 -11.12 20.15
C ASN A 32 4.01 -11.20 20.08
N ARG A 33 4.66 -10.30 19.33
CA ARG A 33 6.11 -10.07 19.41
C ARG A 33 6.39 -9.09 20.55
N SER A 34 7.57 -9.21 21.18
CA SER A 34 8.02 -8.24 22.19
C SER A 34 8.00 -6.80 21.63
N ARG A 35 7.64 -5.82 22.48
CA ARG A 35 7.44 -4.42 22.07
C ARG A 35 8.77 -3.81 21.63
N GLY A 36 8.99 -3.78 20.31
CA GLY A 36 9.89 -2.86 19.61
C GLY A 36 9.12 -2.18 18.49
N ARG A 37 9.62 -1.05 17.95
CA ARG A 37 8.96 -0.34 16.84
C ARG A 37 8.71 -1.34 15.69
N PRO A 38 7.44 -1.63 15.32
CA PRO A 38 7.17 -2.46 14.16
C PRO A 38 7.88 -1.86 12.95
N ARG A 39 8.53 -2.70 12.13
CA ARG A 39 9.07 -2.22 10.85
C ARG A 39 7.89 -1.68 10.04
N ALA A 40 7.84 -0.37 9.82
CA ALA A 40 6.86 0.25 8.94
C ALA A 40 6.99 -0.43 7.57
N ARG A 41 5.91 -1.09 7.13
CA ARG A 41 5.86 -1.71 5.83
C ARG A 41 5.63 -0.60 4.81
N TRP A 42 6.16 -0.76 3.61
CA TRP A 42 5.90 0.18 2.52
C TRP A 42 4.39 0.34 2.25
N ALA A 43 3.60 -0.71 2.50
CA ALA A 43 2.15 -0.68 2.33
C ALA A 43 1.45 0.21 3.38
N ASP A 44 2.09 0.45 4.53
CA ASP A 44 1.57 1.34 5.57
C ASP A 44 1.62 2.80 5.08
N GLU A 45 2.65 3.18 4.30
CA GLU A 45 2.71 4.51 3.64
C GLU A 45 1.55 4.71 2.65
N ILE A 46 1.18 3.64 1.94
CA ILE A 46 0.05 3.64 1.00
C ILE A 46 -1.28 3.71 1.77
N ALA A 47 -1.42 2.91 2.83
CA ALA A 47 -2.61 2.91 3.68
C ALA A 47 -2.79 4.25 4.42
N ALA A 48 -1.70 4.93 4.80
CA ALA A 48 -1.76 6.26 5.39
C ALA A 48 -2.34 7.31 4.42
N CYS A 49 -2.13 7.15 3.11
CA CYS A 49 -2.60 8.09 2.09
C CYS A 49 -3.96 7.70 1.48
N ALA A 50 -4.17 6.41 1.19
CA ALA A 50 -5.38 5.90 0.54
C ALA A 50 -6.34 5.18 1.51
N GLY A 51 -6.03 5.10 2.80
CA GLY A 51 -6.78 4.37 3.81
C GLY A 51 -6.56 2.85 3.79
N GLU A 52 -7.08 2.15 4.80
CA GLU A 52 -6.89 0.70 4.99
C GLU A 52 -7.39 -0.15 3.81
N LYS A 53 -8.50 0.28 3.18
CA LYS A 53 -9.08 -0.34 1.98
C LYS A 53 -8.41 0.09 0.66
N TRP A 54 -7.14 0.49 0.69
CA TRP A 54 -6.43 0.98 -0.50
C TRP A 54 -6.37 -0.06 -1.63
N LEU A 55 -6.34 -1.36 -1.32
CA LEU A 55 -6.37 -2.43 -2.33
C LEU A 55 -7.66 -2.41 -3.18
N GLU A 56 -8.78 -1.97 -2.60
CA GLU A 56 -10.05 -1.82 -3.33
C GLU A 56 -10.05 -0.53 -4.14
N ARG A 57 -9.61 0.58 -3.53
CA ARG A 57 -9.51 1.89 -4.18
C ARG A 57 -8.54 1.89 -5.36
N ALA A 58 -7.45 1.14 -5.27
CA ALA A 58 -6.44 0.99 -6.30
C ALA A 58 -6.92 0.22 -7.55
N LYS A 59 -8.10 -0.42 -7.49
CA LYS A 59 -8.74 -1.02 -8.66
C LYS A 59 -9.33 0.03 -9.60
N ASP A 60 -9.83 1.14 -9.05
CA ASP A 60 -10.25 2.30 -9.83
C ASP A 60 -9.01 3.08 -10.30
N ARG A 61 -8.77 3.10 -11.61
CA ARG A 61 -7.57 3.72 -12.18
C ARG A 61 -7.59 5.24 -12.06
N GLU A 62 -8.75 5.88 -12.23
CA GLU A 62 -8.84 7.34 -12.21
C GLU A 62 -8.70 7.86 -10.78
N GLY A 63 -9.47 7.29 -9.85
CA GLY A 63 -9.35 7.61 -8.43
C GLY A 63 -7.95 7.32 -7.88
N TRP A 64 -7.33 6.22 -8.31
CA TRP A 64 -5.95 5.90 -7.93
C TRP A 64 -4.93 6.89 -8.48
N HIS A 65 -5.10 7.36 -9.72
CA HIS A 65 -4.20 8.34 -10.31
C HIS A 65 -4.26 9.68 -9.55
N SER A 66 -5.47 10.16 -9.26
CA SER A 66 -5.69 11.43 -8.54
C SER A 66 -5.11 11.38 -7.11
N LEU A 67 -5.33 10.30 -6.37
CA LEU A 67 -4.73 10.10 -5.04
C LEU A 67 -3.18 10.02 -5.10
N GLY A 68 -2.65 9.48 -6.20
CA GLY A 68 -1.20 9.38 -6.42
C GLY A 68 -0.52 10.73 -6.60
N GLU A 69 -1.20 11.71 -7.21
CA GLU A 69 -0.69 13.08 -7.33
C GLU A 69 -0.57 13.75 -5.95
N ALA A 70 -1.58 13.54 -5.08
CA ALA A 70 -1.53 13.98 -3.69
C ALA A 70 -0.38 13.31 -2.92
N PHE A 71 -0.22 11.99 -3.04
CA PHE A 71 0.89 11.23 -2.44
C PHE A 71 2.28 11.73 -2.87
N THR A 72 2.44 12.14 -4.13
CA THR A 72 3.73 12.67 -4.63
C THR A 72 4.07 14.07 -4.13
N ARG A 73 3.09 14.89 -3.75
CA ARG A 73 3.34 16.21 -3.14
C ARG A 73 3.75 16.10 -1.68
N THR A 74 3.10 15.23 -0.92
CA THR A 74 3.26 15.20 0.55
C THR A 74 4.60 14.64 0.98
N GLY A 75 5.16 13.66 0.28
CA GLY A 75 6.44 13.09 0.68
C GLY A 75 7.68 13.81 0.12
N SER A 76 7.51 15.07 -0.30
CA SER A 76 8.60 16.04 -0.40
C SER A 76 8.86 16.79 0.93
N MET A 77 8.09 16.53 1.99
CA MET A 77 8.36 17.03 3.34
C MET A 77 8.98 15.91 4.19
N HIS A 78 10.29 15.73 4.06
CA HIS A 78 11.17 15.17 5.09
C HIS A 78 12.50 15.90 5.00
#